data_AF-B9BST9-F1
#
_entry.id   AF-B9BST9-F1
#
_cell.length_a   1.000
_cell.length_b   1.000
_cell.length_c   1.000
_cell.angle_alpha   90.00
_cell.angle_beta   90.00
_cell.angle_gamma   90.00
#
_symmetry.space_group_name_H-M   'P 1'
#
loop_
_entity.id
_entity.type
_entity.pdbx_description
1 polymer ?
#
loop_
_entity_poly.entity_id
_entity_poly.type
_entity_poly.pdbx_seq_one_letter_code
_entity_poly.pdbx_strand_id
1 'polypeptide(L)'
;MTESPSNTPDLSAFWMPFTANRQFKDAPRLLVSAKGMYYTSDDGRRILDGTAGLWCVNAGHCRDEIVAAIGAQAAEMDFAPTFQMGHPKAFEAATRIARHTPGNLKHVFFTNSGSEAVDTALKIALA
;
A
#
# COMPACT_ATOMS: atom_id res chain seq x y z
N MET A 1 24.24 -25.28 -15.48
CA MET A 1 23.68 -24.43 -14.40
C MET A 1 23.88 -23.00 -14.86
N THR A 2 22.84 -22.33 -15.33
CA THR A 2 22.92 -20.95 -15.81
C THR A 2 22.90 -20.04 -14.58
N GLU A 3 24.02 -19.39 -14.28
CA GLU A 3 24.05 -18.30 -13.29
C GLU A 3 23.08 -17.21 -13.75
N SER A 4 21.98 -17.03 -13.00
CA SER A 4 21.19 -15.81 -13.12
C SER A 4 22.06 -14.65 -12.62
N PRO A 5 22.19 -13.54 -13.37
CA PRO A 5 22.97 -12.39 -12.90
C PRO A 5 22.36 -11.89 -11.60
N SER A 6 23.16 -11.84 -10.52
CA SER A 6 22.71 -11.35 -9.21
C SER A 6 22.48 -9.86 -9.30
N ASN A 7 21.26 -9.45 -9.66
CA ASN A 7 20.85 -8.06 -9.73
C ASN A 7 20.54 -7.53 -8.31
N THR A 8 21.44 -7.78 -7.37
CA THR A 8 21.28 -7.41 -5.96
C THR A 8 21.45 -5.89 -5.83
N PRO A 9 20.43 -5.15 -5.36
CA PRO A 9 20.49 -3.70 -5.26
C PRO A 9 21.46 -3.27 -4.14
N ASP A 10 21.89 -2.01 -4.16
CA ASP A 10 22.58 -1.41 -3.01
C ASP A 10 21.62 -1.33 -1.81
N LEU A 11 21.96 -2.07 -0.74
CA LEU A 11 21.16 -2.15 0.48
C LEU A 11 21.55 -1.08 1.51
N SER A 12 22.53 -0.23 1.24
CA SER A 12 23.13 0.67 2.23
C SER A 12 22.15 1.76 2.69
N ALA A 13 21.41 2.36 1.75
CA ALA A 13 20.61 3.56 1.98
C ALA A 13 19.24 3.31 2.63
N PHE A 14 18.62 2.14 2.39
CA PHE A 14 17.28 1.89 2.90
C PHE A 14 17.32 1.37 4.35
N TRP A 15 16.83 2.18 5.29
CA TRP A 15 16.60 1.76 6.66
C TRP A 15 15.26 1.03 6.76
N MET A 16 15.33 -0.28 6.84
CA MET A 16 14.14 -1.12 6.84
C MET A 16 13.34 -0.98 8.15
N PRO A 17 12.00 -0.83 8.09
CA PRO A 17 11.15 -0.69 9.26
C PRO A 17 11.13 -2.00 10.07
N PHE A 18 11.16 -1.89 11.40
CA PHE A 18 11.10 -3.02 12.34
C PHE A 18 12.02 -4.21 11.99
N THR A 19 13.21 -3.94 11.45
CA THR A 19 14.10 -4.97 10.90
C THR A 19 15.51 -4.86 11.50
N ALA A 20 16.11 -6.01 11.85
CA ALA A 20 17.54 -6.10 12.12
C ALA A 20 18.34 -5.91 10.82
N ASN A 21 18.62 -4.65 10.49
CA ASN A 21 19.11 -4.26 9.15
C ASN A 21 20.44 -4.95 8.78
N ARG A 22 21.36 -5.15 9.73
CA ARG A 22 22.62 -5.89 9.49
C ARG A 22 22.35 -7.32 9.04
N GLN A 23 21.51 -8.05 9.78
CA GLN A 23 21.15 -9.43 9.46
C GLN A 23 20.44 -9.55 8.11
N PHE A 24 19.57 -8.60 7.76
CA PHE A 24 18.94 -8.60 6.44
C PHE A 24 19.97 -8.40 5.32
N LYS A 25 20.93 -7.49 5.50
CA LYS A 25 21.96 -7.19 4.49
C LYS A 25 22.91 -8.37 4.23
N ASP A 26 23.18 -9.19 5.25
CA ASP A 26 24.02 -10.39 5.12
C ASP A 26 23.35 -11.52 4.29
N ALA A 27 22.01 -11.57 4.29
CA ALA A 27 21.23 -12.58 3.58
C ALA A 27 19.87 -12.02 3.14
N PRO A 28 19.85 -11.16 2.09
CA PRO A 28 18.65 -10.46 1.68
C PRO A 28 17.60 -11.44 1.15
N ARG A 29 16.33 -11.15 1.46
CA ARG A 29 15.17 -11.87 0.92
C ARG A 29 14.39 -10.91 0.04
N LEU A 30 14.59 -11.01 -1.27
CA LEU A 30 14.02 -10.07 -2.24
C LEU A 30 12.82 -10.70 -2.95
N LEU A 31 11.78 -9.89 -3.13
CA LEU A 31 10.58 -10.23 -3.90
C LEU A 31 10.57 -9.35 -5.14
N VAL A 32 10.42 -9.94 -6.32
CA VAL A 32 10.58 -9.25 -7.62
C VAL A 32 9.27 -9.11 -8.40
N SER A 33 8.25 -9.90 -8.08
CA SER A 33 6.90 -9.73 -8.64
C SER A 33 5.83 -10.34 -7.74
N ALA A 34 4.57 -10.03 -8.02
CA ALA A 34 3.42 -10.62 -7.34
C ALA A 34 2.20 -10.70 -8.28
N LYS A 35 1.35 -11.72 -8.10
CA LYS A 35 0.04 -11.85 -8.76
C LYS A 35 -0.86 -12.77 -7.95
N GLY A 36 -2.10 -12.34 -7.72
CA GLY A 36 -3.06 -13.11 -6.91
C GLY A 36 -2.55 -13.25 -5.48
N MET A 37 -2.43 -14.48 -4.97
CA MET A 37 -1.98 -14.75 -3.60
C MET A 37 -0.48 -15.01 -3.47
N TYR A 38 0.32 -14.70 -4.49
CA TYR A 38 1.72 -15.15 -4.53
C TYR A 38 2.69 -14.03 -4.87
N TYR A 39 3.84 -14.09 -4.20
CA TYR A 39 5.07 -13.44 -4.61
C TYR A 39 5.94 -14.37 -5.48
N THR A 40 6.85 -13.77 -6.22
CA THR A 40 8.01 -14.43 -6.83
C THR A 40 9.26 -13.79 -6.25
N SER A 41 10.19 -14.57 -5.69
CA SER A 41 11.50 -14.08 -5.23
C SER A 41 12.50 -13.91 -6.37
N ASP A 42 13.59 -13.21 -6.10
CA ASP A 42 14.70 -12.98 -7.03
C ASP A 42 15.39 -14.29 -7.49
N ASP A 43 15.38 -15.32 -6.65
CA ASP A 43 15.81 -16.68 -7.00
C ASP A 43 14.73 -17.53 -7.70
N GLY A 44 13.61 -16.92 -8.08
CA GLY A 44 12.53 -17.53 -8.85
C GLY A 44 11.52 -18.36 -8.06
N ARG A 45 11.66 -18.49 -6.72
CA ARG A 45 10.67 -19.23 -5.92
C ARG A 45 9.33 -18.49 -5.88
N ARG A 46 8.26 -19.27 -5.98
CA ARG A 46 6.89 -18.82 -5.73
C ARG A 46 6.58 -18.95 -4.24
N ILE A 47 6.15 -17.85 -3.63
CA ILE A 47 5.91 -17.78 -2.19
C ILE A 47 4.44 -17.41 -1.98
N LEU A 48 3.69 -18.24 -1.24
CA LEU A 48 2.33 -17.92 -0.82
C LEU A 48 2.36 -16.73 0.13
N ASP A 49 1.61 -15.69 -0.20
CA ASP A 49 1.34 -14.58 0.70
C ASP A 49 0.21 -14.96 1.67
N GLY A 50 0.60 -15.51 2.81
CA GLY A 50 -0.32 -15.90 3.88
C GLY A 50 -0.87 -14.73 4.70
N THR A 51 -0.37 -13.50 4.50
CA THR A 51 -0.68 -12.34 5.35
C THR A 51 -1.25 -11.16 4.57
N ALA A 52 -1.54 -11.33 3.27
CA ALA A 52 -1.96 -10.25 2.38
C ALA A 52 -0.99 -9.05 2.45
N GLY A 53 0.31 -9.34 2.34
CA GLY A 53 1.42 -8.45 2.56
C GLY A 53 1.57 -8.15 4.04
N LEU A 54 1.08 -6.99 4.45
CA LEU A 54 0.95 -6.59 5.85
C LEU A 54 -0.52 -6.24 6.11
N TRP A 55 -1.40 -7.23 5.92
CA TRP A 55 -2.84 -7.13 6.17
C TRP A 55 -3.57 -6.10 5.28
N CYS A 56 -3.03 -5.80 4.09
CA CYS A 56 -3.52 -4.70 3.25
C CYS A 56 -3.84 -5.09 1.79
N VAL A 57 -3.44 -6.27 1.33
CA VAL A 57 -3.66 -6.73 -0.06
C VAL A 57 -4.85 -7.70 -0.15
N ASN A 58 -5.98 -7.34 0.46
CA ASN A 58 -7.10 -8.25 0.66
C ASN A 58 -7.77 -8.75 -0.65
N ALA A 59 -7.64 -8.00 -1.75
CA ALA A 59 -8.14 -8.39 -3.06
C ALA A 59 -7.17 -9.27 -3.87
N GLY A 60 -5.97 -9.53 -3.34
CA GLY A 60 -4.83 -10.15 -4.04
C GLY A 60 -3.95 -9.14 -4.78
N HIS A 61 -2.71 -9.54 -5.06
CA HIS A 61 -1.70 -8.73 -5.74
C HIS A 61 -2.05 -8.49 -7.21
N CYS A 62 -1.78 -7.27 -7.69
CA CYS A 62 -1.81 -6.88 -9.10
C CYS A 62 -3.15 -7.23 -9.79
N ARG A 63 -4.27 -6.80 -9.20
CA ARG A 63 -5.60 -6.90 -9.81
C ARG A 63 -5.72 -5.93 -10.97
N ASP A 64 -6.12 -6.44 -12.12
CA ASP A 64 -6.11 -5.68 -13.37
C ASP A 64 -7.05 -4.47 -13.29
N GLU A 65 -8.16 -4.60 -12.58
CA GLU A 65 -9.12 -3.53 -12.34
C GLU A 65 -8.53 -2.39 -11.48
N ILE A 66 -7.74 -2.73 -10.46
CA ILE A 66 -7.08 -1.76 -9.57
C ILE A 66 -5.95 -1.06 -10.32
N VAL A 67 -5.11 -1.82 -11.04
CA VAL A 67 -4.00 -1.28 -11.84
C VAL A 67 -4.52 -0.32 -12.90
N ALA A 68 -5.57 -0.69 -13.63
CA ALA A 68 -6.19 0.18 -14.63
C ALA A 68 -6.76 1.46 -14.03
N ALA A 69 -7.44 1.38 -12.87
CA ALA A 69 -8.01 2.55 -12.21
C ALA A 69 -6.93 3.53 -11.71
N ILE A 70 -5.83 3.03 -11.12
CA ILE A 70 -4.69 3.85 -10.69
C ILE A 70 -4.03 4.52 -11.90
N GLY A 71 -3.72 3.74 -12.95
CA GLY A 71 -3.06 4.26 -14.15
C GLY A 71 -3.88 5.34 -14.86
N ALA A 72 -5.19 5.13 -15.00
CA ALA A 72 -6.08 6.13 -15.60
C ALA A 72 -6.12 7.42 -14.77
N GLN A 73 -6.24 7.32 -13.44
CA GLN A 73 -6.27 8.52 -12.60
C GLN A 73 -4.93 9.26 -12.60
N ALA A 74 -3.80 8.56 -12.56
CA ALA A 74 -2.49 9.20 -12.60
C ALA A 74 -2.24 9.94 -13.93
N ALA A 75 -2.79 9.43 -15.05
CA ALA A 75 -2.72 10.11 -16.34
C ALA A 75 -3.66 11.33 -16.45
N GLU A 76 -4.76 11.33 -15.71
CA GLU A 76 -5.72 12.45 -15.67
C GLU A 76 -5.27 13.55 -14.68
N MET A 77 -4.96 13.16 -13.45
CA MET A 77 -4.55 14.02 -12.35
C MET A 77 -3.98 13.18 -11.21
N ASP A 78 -2.67 13.25 -11.02
CA ASP A 78 -1.93 12.54 -9.97
C ASP A 78 -2.19 13.13 -8.57
N PHE A 79 -2.36 14.45 -8.46
CA PHE A 79 -2.61 15.11 -7.18
C PHE A 79 -3.44 16.39 -7.29
N ALA A 80 -4.35 16.60 -6.33
CA ALA A 80 -5.01 17.87 -6.08
C ALA A 80 -5.11 18.12 -4.56
N PRO A 81 -4.89 19.36 -4.09
CA PRO A 81 -5.01 19.67 -2.67
C PRO A 81 -6.47 19.62 -2.19
N THR A 82 -6.66 19.34 -0.90
CA THR A 82 -7.98 19.27 -0.23
C THR A 82 -8.22 20.39 0.78
N PHE A 83 -7.37 21.42 0.77
CA PHE A 83 -7.51 22.60 1.62
C PHE A 83 -8.18 23.72 0.82
N GLN A 84 -9.49 23.91 1.04
CA GLN A 84 -10.36 24.84 0.28
C GLN A 84 -10.49 24.51 -1.22
N MET A 85 -10.01 23.34 -1.64
CA MET A 85 -10.12 22.77 -2.99
C MET A 85 -10.56 21.30 -2.86
N GLY A 86 -10.96 20.69 -3.97
CA GLY A 86 -11.31 19.27 -3.98
C GLY A 86 -11.44 18.71 -5.39
N HIS A 87 -11.53 17.38 -5.48
CA HIS A 87 -11.75 16.67 -6.73
C HIS A 87 -12.87 15.63 -6.59
N PRO A 88 -13.64 15.33 -7.66
CA PRO A 88 -14.84 14.49 -7.56
C PRO A 88 -14.60 13.12 -6.91
N LYS A 89 -13.46 12.48 -7.18
CA LYS A 89 -13.15 11.14 -6.67
C LYS A 89 -13.03 11.06 -5.15
N ALA A 90 -12.58 12.13 -4.47
CA ALA A 90 -12.55 12.16 -3.01
C ALA A 90 -13.97 12.10 -2.41
N PHE A 91 -14.91 12.86 -2.99
CA PHE A 91 -16.31 12.86 -2.56
C PHE A 91 -17.01 11.53 -2.89
N GLU A 92 -16.73 10.93 -4.05
CA GLU A 92 -17.22 9.60 -4.41
C GLU A 92 -16.74 8.53 -3.41
N ALA A 93 -15.43 8.52 -3.12
CA ALA A 93 -14.83 7.58 -2.16
C ALA A 93 -15.42 7.75 -0.76
N ALA A 94 -15.52 8.98 -0.26
CA ALA A 94 -16.13 9.27 1.04
C ALA A 94 -17.58 8.77 1.12
N THR A 95 -18.37 9.03 0.06
CA THR A 95 -19.76 8.58 -0.03
C THR A 95 -19.87 7.06 -0.01
N ARG A 96 -19.00 6.35 -0.74
CA ARG A 96 -18.98 4.89 -0.77
C ARG A 96 -18.60 4.30 0.59
N ILE A 97 -17.58 4.84 1.25
CA ILE A 97 -17.17 4.41 2.60
C ILE A 97 -18.32 4.60 3.59
N ALA A 98 -18.96 5.77 3.61
CA ALA A 98 -20.07 6.08 4.52
C ALA A 98 -21.31 5.18 4.36
N ARG A 99 -21.46 4.50 3.20
CA ARG A 99 -22.52 3.49 2.98
C ARG A 99 -22.21 2.15 3.63
N HIS A 100 -20.93 1.82 3.83
CA HIS A 100 -20.50 0.56 4.45
C HIS A 100 -20.31 0.66 5.96
N THR A 101 -20.23 1.88 6.51
CA THR A 101 -20.05 2.12 7.94
C THR A 101 -21.36 1.98 8.72
N PRO A 102 -21.31 1.44 9.96
CA PRO A 102 -22.49 1.23 10.79
C PRO A 102 -23.05 2.54 11.38
N GLY A 103 -24.33 2.51 11.77
CA GLY A 103 -24.95 3.58 12.55
C GLY A 103 -24.85 4.97 11.92
N ASN A 104 -24.43 5.95 12.72
CA ASN A 104 -24.33 7.36 12.36
C ASN A 104 -22.95 7.79 11.82
N LEU A 105 -22.03 6.86 11.56
CA LEU A 105 -20.73 7.18 10.97
C LEU A 105 -20.87 7.54 9.49
N LYS A 106 -21.16 8.82 9.18
CA LYS A 106 -21.48 9.28 7.81
C LYS A 106 -20.53 10.32 7.23
N HIS A 107 -19.50 10.70 7.99
CA HIS A 107 -18.46 11.65 7.56
C HIS A 107 -17.10 10.97 7.56
N VAL A 108 -16.30 11.26 6.53
CA VAL A 108 -14.99 10.65 6.32
C VAL A 108 -13.94 11.75 6.26
N PHE A 109 -12.91 11.63 7.11
CA PHE A 109 -11.69 12.42 7.06
C PHE A 109 -10.56 11.51 6.57
N PHE A 110 -9.96 11.82 5.42
CA PHE A 110 -8.89 11.00 4.84
C PHE A 110 -7.53 11.35 5.45
N THR A 111 -6.70 10.33 5.66
CA THR A 111 -5.29 10.41 6.06
C THR A 111 -4.45 9.48 5.19
N ASN A 112 -3.11 9.53 5.31
CA ASN A 112 -2.22 8.68 4.52
C ASN A 112 -1.95 7.32 5.17
N SER A 113 -2.21 7.18 6.47
CA SER A 113 -1.93 5.94 7.21
C SER A 113 -2.88 5.72 8.38
N GLY A 114 -2.90 4.48 8.89
CA GLY A 114 -3.63 4.13 10.11
C GLY A 114 -3.12 4.89 11.35
N SER A 115 -1.81 5.14 11.45
CA SER A 115 -1.25 5.95 12.55
C SER A 115 -1.80 7.37 12.52
N GLU A 116 -1.72 8.05 11.36
CA GLU A 116 -2.30 9.40 11.21
C GLU A 116 -3.81 9.44 11.47
N ALA A 117 -4.53 8.37 11.15
CA ALA A 117 -5.96 8.26 11.42
C ALA A 117 -6.24 8.25 12.94
N VAL A 118 -5.43 7.54 13.72
CA VAL A 118 -5.55 7.49 15.19
C VAL A 118 -5.21 8.85 15.81
N ASP A 119 -4.12 9.49 15.38
CA ASP A 119 -3.78 10.85 15.82
C ASP A 119 -4.89 11.86 15.50
N THR A 120 -5.46 11.78 14.29
CA THR A 120 -6.56 12.65 13.86
C THR A 120 -7.82 12.40 14.69
N ALA A 121 -8.18 11.14 14.93
CA ALA A 121 -9.33 10.79 15.75
C ALA A 121 -9.19 11.32 17.19
N LEU A 122 -7.99 11.20 17.78
CA LEU A 122 -7.71 11.73 19.11
C LEU A 122 -7.89 13.26 19.15
N LYS A 123 -7.38 13.96 18.15
CA LYS A 123 -7.53 15.42 18.05
C LYS A 123 -8.98 15.85 17.88
N ILE A 124 -9.76 15.16 17.04
CA ILE A 124 -11.19 15.45 16.84
C ILE A 124 -11.99 15.21 18.14
N ALA A 125 -11.64 14.18 18.92
CA ALA A 125 -12.34 13.86 20.15
C ALA A 125 -12.03 14.84 21.31
N LEU A 126 -10.85 15.48 21.29
CA LEU A 126 -10.39 16.36 22.37
C LEU A 126 -10.56 17.86 22.09
N ALA A 127 -10.64 18.27 20.83
CA ALA A 127 -10.81 19.67 20.42
C ALA A 127 -12.29 20.09 20.47
#